data_AF-R1GU61-F1
#
_entry.id   AF-R1GU61-F1
#
_cell.length_a   1.000
_cell.length_b   1.000
_cell.length_c   1.000
_cell.angle_alpha   90.00
_cell.angle_beta   90.00
_cell.angle_gamma   90.00
#
_symmetry.space_group_name_H-M   'P 1'
#
loop_
_entity.id
_entity.type
_entity.pdbx_description
1 polymer ?
#
loop_
_entity_poly.entity_id
_entity_poly.type
_entity_poly.pdbx_seq_one_letter_code
_entity_poly.pdbx_strand_id
1 'polypeptide(L)'
;MKRIDFLSLIDKSEHISNVELKHTDLSDIDLSGKTFEGCDFSSNKFHQSDLSNTTFINCVLNKTNFSFSKIKNTKFERCLMISSTLRKIEAEFVSFKHNQMNFCTISDSTFEHSSIEACCLYHTRWYSNSINIMMMTDCKISESVFNRVKLKSLIFSEGKINDVSFIKCRFQKCHMDDQDLTKIVLKDTSFFACQINNCDMTNLDLKNSSMAHCYFNHSKLSQTDWSYSMLKSCAFQNAQLNFSSFKNTSLLGCIFDSAEMTGANFTEADMQKCIMTTVMGSASSFYKANMPYCDFSYADFSLANFTKSNLKYTKFHRTKLEHTDFSGADKRGSIGTDTDLLEAENWK
;
A
#
# COMPACT_ATOMS: atom_id res chain seq x y z
N MET A 1 -14.39 -37.02 18.81
CA MET A 1 -15.59 -36.81 19.66
C MET A 1 -16.84 -36.65 18.78
N LYS A 2 -18.05 -36.97 19.24
CA LYS A 2 -19.29 -36.67 18.49
C LYS A 2 -19.82 -35.27 18.85
N ARG A 3 -20.61 -34.67 17.96
CA ARG A 3 -21.22 -33.34 18.17
C ARG A 3 -21.98 -33.24 19.50
N ILE A 4 -22.77 -34.26 19.86
CA ILE A 4 -23.60 -34.23 21.07
C ILE A 4 -22.77 -34.17 22.36
N ASP A 5 -21.65 -34.88 22.39
CA ASP A 5 -20.72 -34.86 23.53
C ASP A 5 -20.05 -33.50 23.65
N PHE A 6 -19.70 -32.89 22.51
CA PHE A 6 -19.15 -31.54 22.44
C PHE A 6 -20.14 -30.49 22.96
N LEU A 7 -21.42 -30.59 22.60
CA LEU A 7 -22.45 -29.69 23.13
C LEU A 7 -22.55 -29.77 24.66
N SER A 8 -22.53 -30.97 25.22
CA SER A 8 -22.54 -31.11 26.69
C SER A 8 -21.27 -30.55 27.34
N LEU A 9 -20.13 -30.56 26.63
CA LEU A 9 -18.87 -30.05 27.14
C LEU A 9 -18.86 -28.52 27.22
N ILE A 10 -19.33 -27.84 26.17
CA ILE A 10 -19.36 -26.37 26.12
C ILE A 10 -20.34 -25.76 27.13
N ASP A 11 -21.39 -26.50 27.53
CA ASP A 11 -22.31 -26.08 28.60
C ASP A 11 -21.64 -26.09 29.99
N LYS A 12 -20.63 -26.94 30.18
CA LYS A 12 -20.01 -27.21 31.49
C LYS A 12 -18.69 -26.47 31.69
N SER A 13 -18.05 -26.02 30.62
CA SER A 13 -16.73 -25.41 30.70
C SER A 13 -16.62 -24.19 29.79
N GLU A 14 -15.91 -23.18 30.26
CA GLU A 14 -15.44 -22.06 29.43
C GLU A 14 -14.12 -22.39 28.74
N HIS A 15 -13.33 -23.32 29.29
CA HIS A 15 -12.05 -23.75 28.74
C HIS A 15 -12.13 -25.20 28.25
N ILE A 16 -11.97 -25.41 26.94
CA ILE A 16 -12.04 -26.70 26.29
C ILE A 16 -10.67 -27.02 25.69
N SER A 17 -10.04 -28.11 26.15
CA SER A 17 -8.69 -28.48 25.73
C SER A 17 -8.63 -29.84 25.05
N ASN A 18 -7.78 -29.98 24.02
CA ASN A 18 -7.40 -31.26 23.39
C ASN A 18 -8.58 -32.08 22.85
N VAL A 19 -9.61 -31.39 22.35
CA VAL A 19 -10.77 -32.03 21.72
C VAL A 19 -10.53 -32.20 20.22
N GLU A 20 -10.69 -33.43 19.73
CA GLU A 20 -10.77 -33.72 18.30
C GLU A 20 -12.24 -33.81 17.87
N LEU A 21 -12.68 -32.84 17.07
CA LEU A 21 -14.02 -32.76 16.52
C LEU A 21 -13.93 -32.23 15.08
N LYS A 22 -13.76 -33.15 14.12
CA LYS A 22 -13.58 -32.83 12.70
C LYS A 22 -14.88 -32.98 11.92
N HIS A 23 -14.95 -32.36 10.75
CA HIS A 23 -16.03 -32.56 9.76
C HIS A 23 -17.44 -32.38 10.35
N THR A 24 -17.58 -31.54 11.36
CA THR A 24 -18.82 -31.38 12.12
C THR A 24 -19.50 -30.07 11.74
N ASP A 25 -20.81 -30.14 11.59
CA ASP A 25 -21.66 -28.97 11.44
C ASP A 25 -21.94 -28.34 12.81
N LEU A 26 -21.30 -27.20 13.06
CA LEU A 26 -21.47 -26.36 14.23
C LEU A 26 -22.08 -25.02 13.82
N SER A 27 -22.92 -25.01 12.79
CA SER A 27 -23.61 -23.79 12.38
C SER A 27 -24.58 -23.33 13.48
N ASP A 28 -24.80 -22.02 13.56
CA ASP A 28 -25.74 -21.35 14.48
C ASP A 28 -25.47 -21.54 15.98
N ILE A 29 -24.34 -22.16 16.33
CA ILE A 29 -23.97 -22.41 17.72
C ILE A 29 -23.48 -21.12 18.40
N ASP A 30 -23.73 -21.00 19.70
CA ASP A 30 -23.10 -19.98 20.55
C ASP A 30 -21.88 -20.59 21.26
N LEU A 31 -20.70 -20.09 20.93
CA LEU A 31 -19.42 -20.40 21.57
C LEU A 31 -18.76 -19.14 22.13
N SER A 32 -19.56 -18.09 22.35
CA SER A 32 -19.06 -16.83 22.87
C SER A 32 -18.40 -16.99 24.24
N GLY A 33 -17.32 -16.24 24.46
CA GLY A 33 -16.53 -16.29 25.70
C GLY A 33 -15.72 -17.57 25.92
N LYS A 34 -15.82 -18.57 25.04
CA LYS A 34 -15.09 -19.84 25.21
C LYS A 34 -13.62 -19.72 24.84
N THR A 35 -12.79 -20.52 25.49
CA THR A 35 -11.39 -20.74 25.10
C THR A 35 -11.21 -22.18 24.64
N PHE A 36 -10.62 -22.34 23.47
CA PHE A 36 -10.25 -23.62 22.89
C PHE A 36 -8.73 -23.73 22.82
N GLU A 37 -8.16 -24.75 23.45
CA GLU A 37 -6.71 -24.98 23.47
C GLU A 37 -6.36 -26.36 22.90
N GLY A 38 -5.51 -26.41 21.88
CA GLY A 38 -5.06 -27.68 21.29
C GLY A 38 -6.17 -28.50 20.63
N CYS A 39 -7.34 -27.89 20.37
CA CYS A 39 -8.46 -28.55 19.70
C CYS A 39 -8.22 -28.69 18.20
N ASP A 40 -8.71 -29.78 17.63
CA ASP A 40 -8.75 -30.00 16.18
C ASP A 40 -10.19 -29.91 15.68
N PHE A 41 -10.49 -28.80 15.01
CA PHE A 41 -11.76 -28.48 14.36
C PHE A 41 -11.65 -28.52 12.84
N SER A 42 -10.71 -29.29 12.29
CA SER A 42 -10.49 -29.36 10.85
C SER A 42 -11.79 -29.67 10.09
N SER A 43 -12.04 -28.89 9.04
CA SER A 43 -13.22 -29.00 8.17
C SER A 43 -14.56 -28.85 8.88
N ASN A 44 -14.61 -28.17 10.04
CA ASN A 44 -15.87 -27.83 10.67
C ASN A 44 -16.54 -26.63 9.98
N LYS A 45 -17.85 -26.52 10.21
CA LYS A 45 -18.63 -25.35 9.82
C LYS A 45 -19.04 -24.60 11.08
N PHE A 46 -18.54 -23.39 11.23
CA PHE A 46 -19.00 -22.37 12.18
C PHE A 46 -19.85 -21.33 11.45
N HIS A 47 -20.66 -21.77 10.50
CA HIS A 47 -21.47 -20.83 9.71
C HIS A 47 -22.53 -20.18 10.62
N GLN A 48 -22.65 -18.85 10.58
CA GLN A 48 -23.62 -18.11 11.41
C GLN A 48 -23.47 -18.29 12.93
N SER A 49 -22.39 -18.91 13.41
CA SER A 49 -22.16 -19.09 14.84
C SER A 49 -21.78 -17.77 15.53
N ASP A 50 -22.00 -17.71 16.85
CA ASP A 50 -21.44 -16.65 17.68
C ASP A 50 -20.11 -17.11 18.29
N LEU A 51 -19.03 -16.44 17.91
CA LEU A 51 -17.67 -16.67 18.42
C LEU A 51 -17.16 -15.41 19.13
N SER A 52 -18.06 -14.53 19.57
CA SER A 52 -17.68 -13.27 20.20
C SER A 52 -16.92 -13.53 21.50
N ASN A 53 -15.79 -12.85 21.71
CA ASN A 53 -14.90 -13.06 22.86
C ASN A 53 -14.31 -14.48 22.97
N THR A 54 -14.35 -15.28 21.90
CA THR A 54 -13.76 -16.62 21.87
C THR A 54 -12.25 -16.53 21.64
N THR A 55 -11.49 -17.42 22.26
CA THR A 55 -10.03 -17.54 22.04
C THR A 55 -9.70 -18.94 21.54
N PHE A 56 -8.98 -19.04 20.43
CA PHE A 56 -8.40 -20.27 19.90
C PHE A 56 -6.88 -20.24 20.09
N ILE A 57 -6.33 -21.25 20.78
CA ILE A 57 -4.90 -21.35 21.10
C ILE A 57 -4.39 -22.70 20.61
N ASN A 58 -3.34 -22.72 19.77
CA ASN A 58 -2.75 -23.95 19.25
C ASN A 58 -3.77 -24.88 18.54
N CYS A 59 -4.87 -24.33 18.04
CA CYS A 59 -5.92 -25.12 17.39
C CYS A 59 -5.62 -25.42 15.92
N VAL A 60 -6.09 -26.58 15.46
CA VAL A 60 -6.14 -26.93 14.05
C VAL A 60 -7.52 -26.57 13.50
N LEU A 61 -7.55 -25.56 12.64
CA LEU A 61 -8.74 -24.98 12.03
C LEU A 61 -8.68 -25.11 10.49
N ASN A 62 -7.90 -26.04 9.96
CA ASN A 62 -7.73 -26.20 8.51
C ASN A 62 -9.07 -26.48 7.81
N LYS A 63 -9.32 -25.81 6.68
CA LYS A 63 -10.54 -25.94 5.86
C LYS A 63 -11.83 -25.61 6.63
N THR A 64 -11.72 -24.84 7.72
CA THR A 64 -12.87 -24.48 8.54
C THR A 64 -13.64 -23.32 7.91
N ASN A 65 -14.96 -23.39 7.98
CA ASN A 65 -15.84 -22.35 7.46
C ASN A 65 -16.36 -21.45 8.58
N PHE A 66 -15.88 -20.20 8.64
CA PHE A 66 -16.34 -19.14 9.55
C PHE A 66 -17.30 -18.16 8.86
N SER A 67 -17.87 -18.52 7.72
CA SER A 67 -18.66 -17.55 6.96
C SER A 67 -19.91 -17.13 7.74
N PHE A 68 -20.22 -15.83 7.75
CA PHE A 68 -21.36 -15.23 8.46
C PHE A 68 -21.33 -15.35 9.99
N SER A 69 -20.25 -15.87 10.58
CA SER A 69 -20.14 -15.89 12.03
C SER A 69 -19.86 -14.49 12.59
N LYS A 70 -20.25 -14.28 13.84
CA LYS A 70 -19.81 -13.13 14.62
C LYS A 70 -18.48 -13.49 15.26
N ILE A 71 -17.44 -12.72 14.96
CA ILE A 71 -16.11 -12.93 15.54
C ILE A 71 -15.62 -11.70 16.29
N LYS A 72 -16.51 -10.93 16.92
CA LYS A 72 -16.12 -9.73 17.66
C LYS A 72 -15.21 -10.09 18.83
N ASN A 73 -14.08 -9.41 18.98
CA ASN A 73 -13.09 -9.67 20.03
C ASN A 73 -12.59 -11.13 20.06
N THR A 74 -12.63 -11.82 18.92
CA THR A 74 -12.11 -13.19 18.80
C THR A 74 -10.59 -13.17 18.60
N LYS A 75 -9.90 -14.08 19.27
CA LYS A 75 -8.45 -14.26 19.16
C LYS A 75 -8.11 -15.62 18.55
N PHE A 76 -7.21 -15.60 17.58
CA PHE A 76 -6.60 -16.80 17.01
C PHE A 76 -5.09 -16.72 17.27
N GLU A 77 -4.57 -17.62 18.10
CA GLU A 77 -3.18 -17.64 18.51
C GLU A 77 -2.52 -18.98 18.17
N ARG A 78 -1.47 -18.95 17.35
CA ARG A 78 -0.71 -20.14 16.95
C ARG A 78 -1.58 -21.23 16.29
N CYS A 79 -2.62 -20.81 15.56
CA CYS A 79 -3.55 -21.70 14.89
C CYS A 79 -3.09 -22.06 13.47
N LEU A 80 -3.45 -23.26 13.04
CA LEU A 80 -3.38 -23.69 11.64
C LEU A 80 -4.74 -23.44 10.99
N MET A 81 -4.83 -22.45 10.11
CA MET A 81 -6.09 -22.05 9.45
C MET A 81 -6.03 -22.28 7.93
N ILE A 82 -5.24 -23.23 7.45
CA ILE A 82 -4.97 -23.42 6.03
C ILE A 82 -6.28 -23.70 5.26
N SER A 83 -6.50 -22.97 4.16
CA SER A 83 -7.69 -23.09 3.30
C SER A 83 -9.02 -22.81 4.01
N SER A 84 -9.02 -22.04 5.10
CA SER A 84 -10.24 -21.64 5.79
C SER A 84 -10.95 -20.49 5.07
N THR A 85 -12.25 -20.33 5.32
CA THR A 85 -13.06 -19.29 4.69
C THR A 85 -13.66 -18.34 5.72
N LEU A 86 -13.43 -17.05 5.53
CA LEU A 86 -13.96 -15.96 6.35
C LEU A 86 -14.76 -15.02 5.46
N ARG A 87 -15.95 -15.45 5.06
CA ARG A 87 -16.83 -14.69 4.17
C ARG A 87 -17.96 -14.00 4.93
N LYS A 88 -18.25 -12.75 4.60
CA LYS A 88 -19.36 -11.97 5.20
C LYS A 88 -19.26 -11.94 6.72
N ILE A 89 -18.06 -11.73 7.23
CA ILE A 89 -17.84 -11.53 8.66
C ILE A 89 -17.78 -10.04 8.96
N GLU A 90 -18.32 -9.67 10.12
CA GLU A 90 -18.14 -8.36 10.74
C GLU A 90 -17.11 -8.55 11.87
N ALA A 91 -15.84 -8.27 11.54
CA ALA A 91 -14.73 -8.41 12.46
C ALA A 91 -14.45 -7.07 13.14
N GLU A 92 -14.65 -7.03 14.45
CA GLU A 92 -14.33 -5.88 15.29
C GLU A 92 -13.39 -6.35 16.40
N PHE A 93 -12.23 -5.73 16.54
CA PHE A 93 -11.20 -6.11 17.52
C PHE A 93 -10.70 -7.57 17.38
N VAL A 94 -10.63 -8.09 16.16
CA VAL A 94 -10.14 -9.46 15.91
C VAL A 94 -8.63 -9.47 15.87
N SER A 95 -8.02 -10.48 16.49
CA SER A 95 -6.57 -10.67 16.45
C SER A 95 -6.20 -12.04 15.89
N PHE A 96 -5.31 -12.01 14.89
CA PHE A 96 -4.63 -13.18 14.37
C PHE A 96 -3.14 -13.09 14.70
N LYS A 97 -2.65 -13.95 15.59
CA LYS A 97 -1.25 -13.92 16.04
C LYS A 97 -0.55 -15.25 15.81
N HIS A 98 0.59 -15.23 15.14
CA HIS A 98 1.41 -16.42 14.83
C HIS A 98 0.65 -17.53 14.08
N ASN A 99 -0.31 -17.16 13.22
CA ASN A 99 -1.14 -18.13 12.52
C ASN A 99 -0.59 -18.50 11.13
N GLN A 100 -0.90 -19.72 10.70
CA GLN A 100 -0.73 -20.15 9.31
C GLN A 100 -2.06 -20.04 8.57
N MET A 101 -2.21 -19.01 7.74
CA MET A 101 -3.47 -18.68 7.05
C MET A 101 -3.36 -18.89 5.53
N ASN A 102 -2.46 -19.76 5.09
CA ASN A 102 -2.22 -20.01 3.68
C ASN A 102 -3.50 -20.48 2.97
N PHE A 103 -3.70 -20.04 1.72
CA PHE A 103 -4.86 -20.37 0.89
C PHE A 103 -6.23 -19.95 1.46
N CYS A 104 -6.26 -19.13 2.51
CA CYS A 104 -7.52 -18.62 3.04
C CYS A 104 -8.24 -17.75 2.01
N THR A 105 -9.57 -17.83 2.03
CA THR A 105 -10.43 -16.90 1.29
C THR A 105 -11.18 -16.01 2.27
N ILE A 106 -10.99 -14.71 2.13
CA ILE A 106 -11.60 -13.68 2.95
C ILE A 106 -12.38 -12.77 2.02
N SER A 107 -13.70 -12.76 2.10
CA SER A 107 -14.51 -12.05 1.11
C SER A 107 -15.77 -11.43 1.66
N ASP A 108 -16.18 -10.31 1.07
CA ASP A 108 -17.40 -9.59 1.45
C ASP A 108 -17.45 -9.23 2.95
N SER A 109 -16.29 -9.04 3.57
CA SER A 109 -16.11 -8.90 5.02
C SER A 109 -15.66 -7.50 5.42
N THR A 110 -15.94 -7.12 6.66
CA THR A 110 -15.48 -5.87 7.27
C THR A 110 -14.51 -6.14 8.41
N PHE A 111 -13.45 -5.35 8.51
CA PHE A 111 -12.48 -5.41 9.60
C PHE A 111 -12.28 -4.01 10.21
N GLU A 112 -12.71 -3.89 11.46
CA GLU A 112 -12.59 -2.71 12.30
C GLU A 112 -11.60 -3.00 13.43
N HIS A 113 -10.62 -2.12 13.64
CA HIS A 113 -9.68 -2.18 14.75
C HIS A 113 -9.02 -3.56 14.98
N SER A 114 -8.67 -4.25 13.90
CA SER A 114 -8.19 -5.64 13.96
C SER A 114 -6.69 -5.75 13.69
N SER A 115 -6.06 -6.86 14.09
CA SER A 115 -4.63 -7.08 13.89
C SER A 115 -4.31 -8.44 13.28
N ILE A 116 -3.26 -8.46 12.48
CA ILE A 116 -2.60 -9.67 11.99
C ILE A 116 -1.11 -9.51 12.33
N GLU A 117 -0.59 -10.36 13.21
CA GLU A 117 0.77 -10.28 13.72
C GLU A 117 1.50 -11.61 13.48
N ALA A 118 2.69 -11.54 12.88
CA ALA A 118 3.57 -12.68 12.68
C ALA A 118 2.89 -13.87 11.97
N CYS A 119 1.96 -13.58 11.05
CA CYS A 119 1.20 -14.59 10.32
C CYS A 119 1.80 -14.86 8.92
N CYS A 120 1.63 -16.10 8.46
CA CYS A 120 1.87 -16.47 7.06
C CYS A 120 0.55 -16.38 6.28
N LEU A 121 0.56 -15.56 5.23
CA LEU A 121 -0.57 -15.29 4.34
C LEU A 121 -0.17 -15.62 2.90
N TYR A 122 0.21 -16.87 2.64
CA TYR A 122 0.58 -17.28 1.27
C TYR A 122 -0.65 -17.69 0.46
N HIS A 123 -0.73 -17.24 -0.80
CA HIS A 123 -1.84 -17.54 -1.71
C HIS A 123 -3.23 -17.18 -1.14
N THR A 124 -3.30 -16.17 -0.28
CA THR A 124 -4.57 -15.72 0.28
C THR A 124 -5.33 -14.90 -0.74
N ARG A 125 -6.66 -14.96 -0.65
CA ARG A 125 -7.54 -14.23 -1.54
C ARG A 125 -8.46 -13.34 -0.73
N TRP A 126 -8.35 -12.04 -0.99
CA TRP A 126 -9.14 -10.98 -0.37
C TRP A 126 -10.04 -10.34 -1.42
N TYR A 127 -11.36 -10.54 -1.32
CA TYR A 127 -12.32 -10.03 -2.30
C TYR A 127 -13.36 -9.10 -1.67
N SER A 128 -13.52 -7.90 -2.23
CA SER A 128 -14.64 -7.01 -1.87
C SER A 128 -14.73 -6.68 -0.37
N ASN A 129 -13.58 -6.69 0.33
CA ASN A 129 -13.55 -6.41 1.77
C ASN A 129 -13.44 -4.91 2.04
N SER A 130 -13.89 -4.49 3.23
CA SER A 130 -13.59 -3.18 3.80
C SER A 130 -12.71 -3.35 5.03
N ILE A 131 -11.49 -2.85 4.97
CA ILE A 131 -10.55 -2.84 6.08
C ILE A 131 -10.37 -1.38 6.49
N ASN A 132 -10.70 -1.06 7.74
CA ASN A 132 -10.80 0.33 8.19
C ASN A 132 -9.69 0.79 9.11
N ILE A 133 -9.33 -0.03 10.10
CA ILE A 133 -8.16 0.16 10.95
C ILE A 133 -7.58 -1.23 11.14
N MET A 134 -6.44 -1.48 10.52
CA MET A 134 -5.77 -2.77 10.64
C MET A 134 -4.26 -2.59 10.73
N MET A 135 -3.67 -3.30 11.67
CA MET A 135 -2.21 -3.45 11.75
C MET A 135 -1.84 -4.83 11.23
N MET A 136 -0.94 -4.87 10.26
CA MET A 136 -0.32 -6.08 9.75
C MET A 136 1.17 -5.99 10.04
N THR A 137 1.61 -6.65 11.10
CA THR A 137 2.97 -6.55 11.63
C THR A 137 3.72 -7.88 11.50
N ASP A 138 4.97 -7.85 11.06
CA ASP A 138 5.82 -9.03 10.83
C ASP A 138 5.11 -10.12 9.98
N CYS A 139 4.25 -9.69 9.07
CA CYS A 139 3.47 -10.62 8.25
C CYS A 139 4.28 -11.03 7.02
N LYS A 140 4.17 -12.31 6.64
CA LYS A 140 4.71 -12.82 5.38
C LYS A 140 3.56 -13.00 4.41
N ILE A 141 3.44 -12.07 3.46
CA ILE A 141 2.42 -12.11 2.42
C ILE A 141 3.12 -12.40 1.10
N SER A 142 2.78 -13.55 0.50
CA SER A 142 3.31 -13.94 -0.81
C SER A 142 2.21 -14.46 -1.70
N GLU A 143 2.30 -14.16 -3.00
CA GLU A 143 1.41 -14.72 -4.03
C GLU A 143 -0.08 -14.52 -3.73
N SER A 144 -0.40 -13.48 -2.97
CA SER A 144 -1.74 -13.18 -2.50
C SER A 144 -2.41 -12.13 -3.36
N VAL A 145 -3.73 -12.18 -3.41
CA VAL A 145 -4.54 -11.30 -4.26
C VAL A 145 -5.51 -10.52 -3.40
N PHE A 146 -5.42 -9.20 -3.48
CA PHE A 146 -6.39 -8.24 -2.98
C PHE A 146 -7.14 -7.68 -4.18
N ASN A 147 -8.44 -7.92 -4.25
CA ASN A 147 -9.26 -7.49 -5.38
C ASN A 147 -10.52 -6.78 -4.88
N ARG A 148 -10.70 -5.52 -5.31
CA ARG A 148 -11.78 -4.62 -4.86
C ARG A 148 -11.81 -4.41 -3.35
N VAL A 149 -10.65 -4.43 -2.71
CA VAL A 149 -10.54 -4.18 -1.27
C VAL A 149 -10.42 -2.68 -1.02
N LYS A 150 -11.21 -2.17 -0.08
CA LYS A 150 -11.04 -0.83 0.48
C LYS A 150 -10.13 -0.95 1.70
N LEU A 151 -8.99 -0.28 1.65
CA LEU A 151 -7.97 -0.25 2.68
C LEU A 151 -7.93 1.17 3.21
N LYS A 152 -8.47 1.38 4.40
CA LYS A 152 -8.35 2.62 5.14
C LYS A 152 -7.47 2.34 6.36
N SER A 153 -6.56 3.26 6.66
CA SER A 153 -5.68 3.20 7.84
C SER A 153 -5.05 1.82 8.09
N LEU A 154 -4.66 1.15 7.00
CA LEU A 154 -3.85 -0.07 7.06
C LEU A 154 -2.41 0.34 7.35
N ILE A 155 -1.82 -0.26 8.37
CA ILE A 155 -0.38 -0.17 8.63
C ILE A 155 0.21 -1.53 8.28
N PHE A 156 1.10 -1.56 7.30
CA PHE A 156 1.96 -2.70 7.03
C PHE A 156 3.37 -2.32 7.49
N SER A 157 3.84 -2.96 8.55
CA SER A 157 5.11 -2.65 9.19
C SER A 157 5.84 -3.93 9.51
N GLU A 158 7.13 -4.00 9.21
CA GLU A 158 7.90 -5.23 9.40
C GLU A 158 7.34 -6.42 8.56
N GLY A 159 8.14 -7.46 8.39
CA GLY A 159 7.75 -8.59 7.55
C GLY A 159 8.04 -8.38 6.06
N LYS A 160 7.37 -9.16 5.22
CA LYS A 160 7.66 -9.25 3.78
C LYS A 160 6.38 -9.29 2.98
N ILE A 161 6.30 -8.42 1.98
CA ILE A 161 5.26 -8.42 0.96
C ILE A 161 5.92 -8.71 -0.40
N ASN A 162 5.63 -9.85 -1.00
CA ASN A 162 6.26 -10.26 -2.24
C ASN A 162 5.23 -10.88 -3.20
N ASP A 163 5.33 -10.62 -4.49
CA ASP A 163 4.43 -11.20 -5.50
C ASP A 163 2.93 -11.00 -5.16
N VAL A 164 2.57 -9.86 -4.56
CA VAL A 164 1.20 -9.55 -4.15
C VAL A 164 0.51 -8.68 -5.19
N SER A 165 -0.72 -9.03 -5.55
CA SER A 165 -1.52 -8.28 -6.50
C SER A 165 -2.63 -7.48 -5.82
N PHE A 166 -2.62 -6.15 -6.00
CA PHE A 166 -3.72 -5.27 -5.66
C PHE A 166 -4.45 -4.83 -6.94
N ILE A 167 -5.68 -5.29 -7.08
CA ILE A 167 -6.51 -5.06 -8.27
C ILE A 167 -7.75 -4.29 -7.86
N LYS A 168 -7.99 -3.11 -8.44
CA LYS A 168 -9.16 -2.27 -8.13
C LYS A 168 -9.27 -1.92 -6.64
N CYS A 169 -8.12 -1.85 -5.97
CA CYS A 169 -8.05 -1.53 -4.54
C CYS A 169 -7.99 -0.02 -4.32
N ARG A 170 -8.52 0.42 -3.18
CA ARG A 170 -8.47 1.83 -2.75
C ARG A 170 -7.73 1.91 -1.43
N PHE A 171 -6.63 2.64 -1.42
CA PHE A 171 -5.82 2.90 -0.25
C PHE A 171 -6.10 4.32 0.25
N GLN A 172 -6.41 4.45 1.53
CA GLN A 172 -6.68 5.73 2.16
C GLN A 172 -5.97 5.79 3.51
N LYS A 173 -5.01 6.70 3.66
CA LYS A 173 -4.24 6.87 4.90
C LYS A 173 -3.51 5.59 5.33
N CYS A 174 -3.04 4.81 4.36
CA CYS A 174 -2.28 3.59 4.63
C CYS A 174 -0.78 3.88 4.72
N HIS A 175 -0.07 3.14 5.57
CA HIS A 175 1.38 3.24 5.75
C HIS A 175 2.02 1.90 5.34
N MET A 176 3.01 1.98 4.46
CA MET A 176 3.76 0.84 3.92
C MET A 176 5.24 1.20 3.80
N ASP A 177 5.78 1.94 4.77
CA ASP A 177 7.15 2.41 4.77
C ASP A 177 8.15 1.24 4.91
N ASP A 178 9.36 1.44 4.40
CA ASP A 178 10.50 0.51 4.51
C ASP A 178 10.26 -0.87 3.89
N GLN A 179 9.46 -0.93 2.81
CA GLN A 179 9.11 -2.18 2.13
C GLN A 179 9.84 -2.40 0.81
N ASP A 180 10.18 -3.65 0.51
CA ASP A 180 10.45 -4.10 -0.85
C ASP A 180 9.10 -4.36 -1.55
N LEU A 181 8.78 -3.50 -2.51
CA LEU A 181 7.56 -3.55 -3.31
C LEU A 181 7.87 -3.88 -4.78
N THR A 182 9.10 -4.28 -5.13
CA THR A 182 9.54 -4.45 -6.52
C THR A 182 8.73 -5.47 -7.32
N LYS A 183 8.06 -6.40 -6.63
CA LYS A 183 7.29 -7.51 -7.23
C LYS A 183 5.79 -7.40 -7.00
N ILE A 184 5.29 -6.29 -6.46
CA ILE A 184 3.85 -6.12 -6.33
C ILE A 184 3.22 -5.76 -7.69
N VAL A 185 1.95 -6.09 -7.85
CA VAL A 185 1.16 -5.68 -9.01
C VAL A 185 0.11 -4.69 -8.55
N LEU A 186 0.11 -3.49 -9.13
CA LEU A 186 -0.87 -2.44 -8.86
C LEU A 186 -1.71 -2.18 -10.11
N LYS A 187 -2.92 -2.72 -10.16
CA LYS A 187 -3.83 -2.55 -11.31
C LYS A 187 -5.11 -1.83 -10.93
N ASP A 188 -5.44 -0.76 -11.65
CA ASP A 188 -6.63 0.06 -11.41
C ASP A 188 -6.74 0.53 -9.95
N THR A 189 -5.60 0.90 -9.34
CA THR A 189 -5.52 1.24 -7.91
C THR A 189 -5.59 2.75 -7.70
N SER A 190 -6.03 3.14 -6.50
CA SER A 190 -6.02 4.55 -6.08
C SER A 190 -5.47 4.70 -4.66
N PHE A 191 -4.74 5.79 -4.43
CA PHE A 191 -4.09 6.10 -3.17
C PHE A 191 -4.45 7.52 -2.74
N PHE A 192 -4.80 7.69 -1.47
CA PHE A 192 -5.07 8.99 -0.89
C PHE A 192 -4.42 9.10 0.47
N ALA A 193 -3.55 10.10 0.65
CA ALA A 193 -2.86 10.35 1.92
C ALA A 193 -2.03 9.16 2.41
N CYS A 194 -1.41 8.39 1.51
CA CYS A 194 -0.62 7.21 1.87
C CYS A 194 0.87 7.54 2.10
N GLN A 195 1.50 6.80 2.99
CA GLN A 195 2.95 6.83 3.25
C GLN A 195 3.58 5.57 2.69
N ILE A 196 4.51 5.74 1.75
CA ILE A 196 5.24 4.70 1.04
C ILE A 196 6.72 5.15 0.91
N ASN A 197 7.27 5.61 2.04
CA ASN A 197 8.61 6.15 2.15
C ASN A 197 9.64 5.02 2.29
N ASN A 198 10.88 5.28 1.85
CA ASN A 198 11.99 4.35 1.91
C ASN A 198 11.72 2.98 1.24
N CYS A 199 10.80 2.94 0.28
CA CYS A 199 10.41 1.69 -0.37
C CYS A 199 11.21 1.43 -1.63
N ASP A 200 11.41 0.16 -1.97
CA ASP A 200 11.88 -0.24 -3.29
C ASP A 200 10.71 -0.56 -4.21
N MET A 201 10.50 0.27 -5.22
CA MET A 201 9.43 0.19 -6.21
C MET A 201 10.01 0.18 -7.63
N THR A 202 11.29 -0.18 -7.77
CA THR A 202 12.00 -0.21 -9.04
C THR A 202 11.25 -1.06 -10.07
N ASN A 203 11.14 -0.56 -11.31
CA ASN A 203 10.46 -1.21 -12.44
C ASN A 203 8.92 -1.38 -12.34
N LEU A 204 8.26 -0.81 -11.33
CA LEU A 204 6.81 -0.98 -11.21
C LEU A 204 6.04 -0.27 -12.34
N ASP A 205 5.03 -0.97 -12.89
CA ASP A 205 4.01 -0.38 -13.75
C ASP A 205 2.93 0.27 -12.87
N LEU A 206 2.83 1.59 -12.97
CA LEU A 206 1.93 2.47 -12.23
C LEU A 206 1.03 3.25 -13.19
N LYS A 207 0.88 2.80 -14.44
CA LYS A 207 0.07 3.47 -15.45
C LYS A 207 -1.37 3.63 -15.01
N ASN A 208 -1.98 4.75 -15.40
CA ASN A 208 -3.37 5.07 -15.10
C ASN A 208 -3.71 5.05 -13.60
N SER A 209 -2.71 5.17 -12.72
CA SER A 209 -2.95 5.22 -11.28
C SER A 209 -3.45 6.60 -10.86
N SER A 210 -4.20 6.64 -9.76
CA SER A 210 -4.66 7.90 -9.17
C SER A 210 -4.12 8.02 -7.76
N MET A 211 -3.29 9.03 -7.51
CA MET A 211 -2.69 9.28 -6.21
C MET A 211 -2.82 10.76 -5.83
N ALA A 212 -3.23 11.01 -4.59
CA ALA A 212 -3.26 12.37 -4.06
C ALA A 212 -2.70 12.39 -2.63
N HIS A 213 -1.88 13.40 -2.34
CA HIS A 213 -1.28 13.60 -1.02
C HIS A 213 -0.44 12.39 -0.53
N CYS A 214 0.20 11.67 -1.45
CA CYS A 214 1.01 10.49 -1.11
C CYS A 214 2.48 10.84 -1.00
N TYR A 215 3.21 10.11 -0.15
CA TYR A 215 4.61 10.34 0.17
C TYR A 215 5.45 9.13 -0.26
N PHE A 216 6.47 9.39 -1.07
CA PHE A 216 7.44 8.43 -1.59
C PHE A 216 8.87 8.88 -1.27
N ASN A 217 9.07 9.54 -0.14
CA ASN A 217 10.34 10.16 0.19
C ASN A 217 11.41 9.09 0.35
N HIS A 218 12.60 9.34 -0.18
CA HIS A 218 13.74 8.41 -0.16
C HIS A 218 13.50 7.05 -0.84
N SER A 219 12.39 6.89 -1.57
CA SER A 219 12.05 5.63 -2.21
C SER A 219 12.84 5.41 -3.51
N LYS A 220 13.14 4.15 -3.81
CA LYS A 220 13.72 3.74 -5.10
C LYS A 220 12.61 3.52 -6.10
N LEU A 221 12.53 4.38 -7.08
CA LEU A 221 11.46 4.43 -8.07
C LEU A 221 12.03 4.40 -9.49
N SER A 222 13.27 3.92 -9.67
CA SER A 222 13.94 3.94 -10.97
C SER A 222 13.19 3.06 -11.96
N GLN A 223 13.11 3.50 -13.22
CA GLN A 223 12.43 2.79 -14.31
C GLN A 223 10.94 2.50 -14.04
N THR A 224 10.29 3.27 -13.16
CA THR A 224 8.84 3.17 -12.95
C THR A 224 8.08 3.81 -14.10
N ASP A 225 6.89 3.27 -14.42
CA ASP A 225 6.04 3.83 -15.46
C ASP A 225 4.75 4.40 -14.87
N TRP A 226 4.71 5.72 -14.74
CA TRP A 226 3.58 6.51 -14.25
C TRP A 226 2.70 7.06 -15.38
N SER A 227 2.91 6.63 -16.63
CA SER A 227 2.26 7.27 -17.77
C SER A 227 0.74 7.30 -17.63
N TYR A 228 0.13 8.42 -17.99
CA TYR A 228 -1.32 8.66 -17.89
C TYR A 228 -1.90 8.65 -16.46
N SER A 229 -1.05 8.79 -15.44
CA SER A 229 -1.51 8.83 -14.06
C SER A 229 -1.98 10.23 -13.63
N MET A 230 -2.72 10.27 -12.53
CA MET A 230 -3.07 11.51 -11.84
C MET A 230 -2.39 11.54 -10.48
N LEU A 231 -1.38 12.38 -10.34
CA LEU A 231 -0.62 12.62 -9.12
C LEU A 231 -0.85 14.06 -8.68
N LYS A 232 -1.51 14.26 -7.54
CA LYS A 232 -1.80 15.60 -7.00
C LYS A 232 -1.15 15.78 -5.65
N SER A 233 -0.29 16.78 -5.52
CA SER A 233 0.37 17.11 -4.25
C SER A 233 1.08 15.90 -3.62
N CYS A 234 1.72 15.08 -4.45
CA CYS A 234 2.55 13.97 -4.00
C CYS A 234 3.98 14.45 -3.74
N ALA A 235 4.67 13.74 -2.86
CA ALA A 235 6.00 14.04 -2.36
C ALA A 235 6.98 12.94 -2.77
N PHE A 236 8.07 13.32 -3.42
CA PHE A 236 9.15 12.47 -3.94
C PHE A 236 10.51 12.98 -3.46
N GLN A 237 10.58 13.60 -2.28
CA GLN A 237 11.82 14.20 -1.78
C GLN A 237 12.90 13.14 -1.64
N ASN A 238 14.09 13.42 -2.18
CA ASN A 238 15.23 12.50 -2.19
C ASN A 238 14.94 11.13 -2.85
N ALA A 239 13.91 11.01 -3.67
CA ALA A 239 13.57 9.75 -4.33
C ALA A 239 14.47 9.49 -5.57
N GLN A 240 14.67 8.21 -5.90
CA GLN A 240 15.44 7.80 -7.08
C GLN A 240 14.50 7.47 -8.24
N LEU A 241 14.30 8.43 -9.14
CA LEU A 241 13.39 8.41 -10.29
C LEU A 241 14.12 8.28 -11.64
N ASN A 242 15.37 7.81 -11.63
CA ASN A 242 16.18 7.70 -12.84
C ASN A 242 15.48 6.82 -13.88
N PHE A 243 15.40 7.32 -15.12
CA PHE A 243 14.74 6.66 -16.26
C PHE A 243 13.25 6.33 -16.09
N SER A 244 12.56 6.96 -15.13
CA SER A 244 11.12 6.76 -14.95
C SER A 244 10.30 7.54 -15.99
N SER A 245 9.13 7.03 -16.34
CA SER A 245 8.21 7.67 -17.28
C SER A 245 7.04 8.32 -16.56
N PHE A 246 6.88 9.62 -16.76
CA PHE A 246 5.74 10.45 -16.35
C PHE A 246 4.99 11.01 -17.58
N LYS A 247 5.07 10.33 -18.72
CA LYS A 247 4.44 10.80 -19.96
C LYS A 247 2.92 11.01 -19.77
N ASN A 248 2.40 12.15 -20.22
CA ASN A 248 0.97 12.49 -20.09
C ASN A 248 0.43 12.41 -18.64
N THR A 249 1.28 12.64 -17.64
CA THR A 249 0.89 12.56 -16.22
C THR A 249 0.47 13.92 -15.71
N SER A 250 -0.60 13.99 -14.91
CA SER A 250 -0.88 15.17 -14.08
C SER A 250 -0.04 15.08 -12.81
N LEU A 251 0.76 16.11 -12.54
CA LEU A 251 1.72 16.23 -11.43
C LEU A 251 1.45 17.50 -10.59
N LEU A 252 0.24 18.07 -10.66
CA LEU A 252 -0.12 19.35 -10.05
C LEU A 252 0.35 19.46 -8.59
N GLY A 253 1.27 20.40 -8.34
CA GLY A 253 1.79 20.73 -7.02
C GLY A 253 2.61 19.62 -6.36
N CYS A 254 3.18 18.69 -7.13
CA CYS A 254 4.08 17.67 -6.61
C CYS A 254 5.43 18.25 -6.20
N ILE A 255 6.09 17.59 -5.25
CA ILE A 255 7.40 17.98 -4.72
C ILE A 255 8.40 16.91 -5.08
N PHE A 256 9.51 17.30 -5.69
CA PHE A 256 10.63 16.45 -6.11
C PHE A 256 11.95 16.91 -5.52
N ASP A 257 11.93 17.69 -4.44
CA ASP A 257 13.14 18.28 -3.85
C ASP A 257 14.25 17.25 -3.64
N SER A 258 15.45 17.56 -4.15
CA SER A 258 16.62 16.68 -4.10
C SER A 258 16.44 15.29 -4.74
N ALA A 259 15.44 15.09 -5.59
CA ALA A 259 15.24 13.82 -6.28
C ALA A 259 16.27 13.60 -7.39
N GLU A 260 16.65 12.35 -7.60
CA GLU A 260 17.44 11.91 -8.75
C GLU A 260 16.51 11.51 -9.88
N MET A 261 16.53 12.20 -11.01
CA MET A 261 15.65 11.91 -12.15
C MET A 261 16.37 12.01 -13.49
N THR A 262 17.63 11.59 -13.50
CA THR A 262 18.44 11.55 -14.72
C THR A 262 17.75 10.68 -15.77
N GLY A 263 17.58 11.21 -16.98
CA GLY A 263 16.91 10.51 -18.07
C GLY A 263 15.41 10.25 -17.89
N ALA A 264 14.76 10.85 -16.88
CA ALA A 264 13.32 10.71 -16.68
C ALA A 264 12.51 11.39 -17.80
N ASN A 265 11.32 10.87 -18.09
CA ASN A 265 10.48 11.31 -19.21
C ASN A 265 9.18 11.96 -18.73
N PHE A 266 9.12 13.29 -18.74
CA PHE A 266 7.94 14.12 -18.44
C PHE A 266 7.24 14.65 -19.70
N THR A 267 7.37 13.96 -20.84
CA THR A 267 6.75 14.41 -22.10
C THR A 267 5.24 14.63 -21.94
N GLU A 268 4.77 15.81 -22.32
CA GLU A 268 3.36 16.21 -22.24
C GLU A 268 2.76 16.12 -20.82
N ALA A 269 3.59 16.14 -19.77
CA ALA A 269 3.12 16.15 -18.38
C ALA A 269 2.59 17.53 -17.96
N ASP A 270 1.59 17.54 -17.07
CA ASP A 270 1.08 18.75 -16.43
C ASP A 270 1.69 18.92 -15.03
N MET A 271 2.68 19.79 -14.90
CA MET A 271 3.54 19.94 -13.73
C MET A 271 3.36 21.29 -13.05
N GLN A 272 2.20 21.94 -13.22
CA GLN A 272 1.92 23.24 -12.62
C GLN A 272 2.28 23.28 -11.13
N LYS A 273 3.02 24.31 -10.72
CA LYS A 273 3.40 24.56 -9.32
C LYS A 273 4.25 23.45 -8.67
N CYS A 274 4.96 22.65 -9.46
CA CYS A 274 5.89 21.67 -8.91
C CYS A 274 7.10 22.35 -8.25
N ILE A 275 7.57 21.76 -7.16
CA ILE A 275 8.82 22.14 -6.49
C ILE A 275 9.87 21.10 -6.86
N MET A 276 10.97 21.53 -7.49
CA MET A 276 12.04 20.67 -7.99
C MET A 276 13.40 21.28 -7.65
N THR A 277 13.58 21.77 -6.42
CA THR A 277 14.85 22.38 -6.05
C THR A 277 15.90 21.31 -5.80
N THR A 278 17.16 21.60 -6.15
CA THR A 278 18.30 20.68 -5.96
C THR A 278 18.15 19.33 -6.69
N VAL A 279 17.25 19.23 -7.66
CA VAL A 279 17.01 18.00 -8.44
C VAL A 279 18.21 17.68 -9.33
N MET A 280 18.55 16.39 -9.42
CA MET A 280 19.49 15.87 -10.42
C MET A 280 18.71 15.34 -11.63
N GLY A 281 18.41 16.23 -12.58
CA GLY A 281 17.54 15.97 -13.74
C GLY A 281 18.24 15.99 -15.09
N SER A 282 19.54 15.70 -15.13
CA SER A 282 20.32 15.70 -16.38
C SER A 282 19.71 14.74 -17.43
N ALA A 283 19.74 15.14 -18.70
CA ALA A 283 19.21 14.37 -19.84
C ALA A 283 17.72 13.97 -19.74
N SER A 284 16.94 14.59 -18.85
CA SER A 284 15.49 14.37 -18.77
C SER A 284 14.73 15.03 -19.93
N SER A 285 13.56 14.49 -20.26
CA SER A 285 12.68 15.05 -21.30
C SER A 285 11.46 15.72 -20.69
N PHE A 286 11.32 17.02 -20.93
CA PHE A 286 10.15 17.84 -20.64
C PHE A 286 9.46 18.32 -21.94
N TYR A 287 9.57 17.54 -23.03
CA TYR A 287 8.98 17.90 -24.32
C TYR A 287 7.49 18.21 -24.17
N LYS A 288 7.07 19.44 -24.53
CA LYS A 288 5.70 19.97 -24.37
C LYS A 288 5.11 19.89 -22.94
N ALA A 289 5.94 19.73 -21.91
CA ALA A 289 5.43 19.73 -20.54
C ALA A 289 4.87 21.12 -20.16
N ASN A 290 3.83 21.14 -19.34
CA ASN A 290 3.21 22.36 -18.82
C ASN A 290 3.68 22.63 -17.39
N MET A 291 4.62 23.56 -17.21
CA MET A 291 5.34 23.79 -15.95
C MET A 291 5.27 25.26 -15.45
N PRO A 292 4.14 25.98 -15.55
CA PRO A 292 4.12 27.34 -15.04
C PRO A 292 4.17 27.36 -13.50
N TYR A 293 4.84 28.38 -12.96
CA TYR A 293 5.04 28.59 -11.52
C TYR A 293 5.82 27.47 -10.81
N CYS A 294 6.63 26.71 -11.53
CA CYS A 294 7.54 25.74 -10.91
C CYS A 294 8.76 26.41 -10.28
N ASP A 295 9.41 25.69 -9.36
CA ASP A 295 10.68 26.10 -8.76
C ASP A 295 11.79 25.10 -9.10
N PHE A 296 12.75 25.51 -9.94
CA PHE A 296 13.91 24.70 -10.37
C PHE A 296 15.21 25.17 -9.71
N SER A 297 15.13 25.90 -8.61
CA SER A 297 16.31 26.50 -7.98
C SER A 297 17.34 25.44 -7.60
N TYR A 298 18.62 25.69 -7.87
CA TYR A 298 19.76 24.78 -7.65
C TYR A 298 19.71 23.42 -8.38
N ALA A 299 18.71 23.19 -9.25
CA ALA A 299 18.60 21.93 -9.99
C ALA A 299 19.67 21.83 -11.09
N ASP A 300 19.98 20.59 -11.48
CA ASP A 300 20.78 20.27 -12.65
C ASP A 300 19.89 19.72 -13.76
N PHE A 301 19.69 20.52 -14.80
CA PHE A 301 18.97 20.13 -16.02
C PHE A 301 19.89 20.19 -17.25
N SER A 302 21.19 19.97 -17.07
CA SER A 302 22.12 19.81 -18.18
C SER A 302 21.62 18.75 -19.16
N LEU A 303 21.77 18.96 -20.46
CA LEU A 303 21.31 18.06 -21.53
C LEU A 303 19.79 17.80 -21.57
N ALA A 304 18.99 18.47 -20.73
CA ALA A 304 17.54 18.26 -20.70
C ALA A 304 16.86 18.82 -21.96
N ASN A 305 15.71 18.25 -22.31
CA ASN A 305 14.89 18.69 -23.42
C ASN A 305 13.63 19.41 -22.93
N PHE A 306 13.59 20.74 -23.01
CA PHE A 306 12.42 21.58 -22.73
C PHE A 306 11.69 22.03 -24.00
N THR A 307 11.91 21.40 -25.15
CA THR A 307 11.32 21.87 -26.40
C THR A 307 9.79 21.94 -26.34
N LYS A 308 9.24 23.05 -26.83
CA LYS A 308 7.80 23.37 -26.83
C LYS A 308 7.12 23.36 -25.44
N SER A 309 7.87 23.39 -24.36
CA SER A 309 7.31 23.43 -23.01
C SER A 309 6.76 24.80 -22.63
N ASN A 310 5.88 24.85 -21.63
CA ASN A 310 5.42 26.07 -20.99
C ASN A 310 6.15 26.25 -19.64
N LEU A 311 6.98 27.29 -19.52
CA LEU A 311 7.84 27.60 -18.38
C LEU A 311 7.54 29.01 -17.82
N LYS A 312 6.31 29.49 -18.00
CA LYS A 312 5.94 30.83 -17.52
C LYS A 312 6.07 30.92 -16.01
N TYR A 313 6.73 31.99 -15.55
CA TYR A 313 6.91 32.24 -14.12
C TYR A 313 7.66 31.13 -13.36
N THR A 314 8.38 30.26 -14.06
CA THR A 314 9.25 29.26 -13.45
C THR A 314 10.51 29.92 -12.94
N LYS A 315 10.96 29.54 -11.74
CA LYS A 315 12.22 30.03 -11.14
C LYS A 315 13.38 29.13 -11.54
N PHE A 316 14.50 29.75 -11.89
CA PHE A 316 15.74 29.09 -12.31
C PHE A 316 16.95 29.57 -11.49
N HIS A 317 16.76 29.91 -10.21
CA HIS A 317 17.86 30.45 -9.40
C HIS A 317 18.98 29.42 -9.25
N ARG A 318 20.18 29.71 -9.76
CA ARG A 318 21.34 28.79 -9.76
C ARG A 318 21.08 27.42 -10.42
N THR A 319 20.13 27.34 -11.35
CA THR A 319 19.90 26.12 -12.14
C THR A 319 21.03 25.91 -13.16
N LYS A 320 21.54 24.68 -13.27
CA LYS A 320 22.49 24.28 -14.32
C LYS A 320 21.73 23.87 -15.59
N LEU A 321 22.13 24.44 -16.72
CA LEU A 321 21.41 24.38 -18.00
C LEU A 321 22.34 24.14 -19.19
N GLU A 322 23.51 23.54 -18.96
CA GLU A 322 24.50 23.24 -19.98
C GLU A 322 23.91 22.30 -21.03
N HIS A 323 23.96 22.70 -22.31
CA HIS A 323 23.43 21.93 -23.43
C HIS A 323 21.92 21.60 -23.34
N THR A 324 21.15 22.35 -22.55
CA THR A 324 19.69 22.21 -22.48
C THR A 324 18.99 22.78 -23.71
N ASP A 325 18.05 22.05 -24.30
CA ASP A 325 17.27 22.52 -25.46
C ASP A 325 15.96 23.19 -25.05
N PHE A 326 15.83 24.48 -25.37
CA PHE A 326 14.63 25.29 -25.13
C PHE A 326 13.85 25.64 -26.40
N SER A 327 14.10 24.96 -27.53
CA SER A 327 13.51 25.31 -28.82
C SER A 327 11.97 25.31 -28.76
N GLY A 328 11.37 26.49 -29.00
CA GLY A 328 9.93 26.70 -28.94
C GLY A 328 9.31 26.73 -27.53
N ALA A 329 10.12 26.75 -26.46
CA ALA A 329 9.62 26.86 -25.09
C ALA A 329 9.13 28.29 -24.78
N ASP A 330 8.04 28.40 -24.03
CA ASP A 330 7.50 29.67 -23.55
C ASP A 330 8.02 30.00 -22.14
N LYS A 331 9.04 30.87 -22.07
CA LYS A 331 9.69 31.28 -20.81
C LYS A 331 9.23 32.65 -20.30
N ARG A 332 8.10 33.18 -20.78
CA ARG A 332 7.66 34.53 -20.39
C ARG A 332 7.45 34.64 -18.87
N GLY A 333 8.08 35.62 -18.25
CA GLY A 333 8.01 35.84 -16.80
C GLY A 333 8.81 34.85 -15.96
N SER A 334 9.57 33.92 -16.55
CA SER A 334 10.50 33.08 -15.80
C SER A 334 11.56 33.95 -15.11
N ILE A 335 11.97 33.56 -13.91
CA ILE A 335 12.93 34.30 -13.10
C ILE A 335 14.26 33.54 -13.12
N GLY A 336 15.34 34.22 -13.51
CA GLY A 336 16.69 33.67 -13.49
C GLY A 336 17.30 33.66 -12.09
N THR A 337 18.62 33.72 -12.01
CA THR A 337 19.33 33.85 -10.73
C THR A 337 19.03 35.21 -10.08
N ASP A 338 18.33 35.15 -8.95
CA ASP A 338 18.21 36.25 -7.99
C ASP A 338 19.59 36.67 -7.47
N THR A 339 19.99 37.93 -7.74
CA THR A 339 21.31 38.47 -7.43
C THR A 339 21.49 38.73 -5.94
N ASP A 340 20.46 39.26 -5.27
CA ASP A 340 20.53 39.62 -3.86
C ASP A 340 20.59 38.34 -3.01
N LEU A 341 19.80 37.34 -3.39
CA LEU A 341 19.90 36.00 -2.80
C LEU A 341 21.27 35.37 -3.06
N LEU A 342 21.79 35.47 -4.28
CA LEU A 342 23.11 34.93 -4.62
C LEU A 342 24.24 35.60 -3.81
N GLU A 343 24.19 36.92 -3.63
CA GLU A 343 25.14 37.66 -2.80
C GLU A 343 25.06 37.21 -1.34
N ALA A 344 23.85 37.07 -0.80
CA ALA A 344 23.63 36.58 0.57
C ALA A 344 24.15 35.15 0.78
N GLU A 345 23.95 34.25 -0.19
CA GLU A 345 24.44 32.87 -0.14
C GLU A 345 25.96 32.74 -0.23
N ASN A 346 26.61 33.66 -0.95
CA ASN A 346 28.05 33.66 -1.13
C ASN A 346 28.78 34.40 0.00
N TRP A 347 28.03 35.03 0.92
CA TRP A 347 28.60 35.70 2.08
C TRP A 347 29.15 34.64 3.05
N LYS A 348 30.47 34.42 2.99
CA LYS A 348 31.22 33.54 3.90
C LYS A 348 31.99 34.33 4.94
#